data_AF-A0A2M7RBU8-F1
#
_entry.id   AF-A0A2M7RBU8-F1
#
_cell.length_a   1.000
_cell.length_b   1.000
_cell.length_c   1.000
_cell.angle_alpha   90.00
_cell.angle_beta   90.00
_cell.angle_gamma   90.00
#
_symmetry.space_group_name_H-M   'P 1'
#
loop_
_entity.id
_entity.type
_entity.pdbx_description
1 polymer ?
#
loop_
_entity_poly.entity_id
_entity_poly.type
_entity_poly.pdbx_seq_one_letter_code
_entity_poly.pdbx_strand_id
1 'polypeptide(L)'
;MKNDCTRCGICCRLFVINLTEEEYKSGKYKTQFEEFGLIDNFRKANSCAANTLKQKENGSCVYLKDNKCTIYKIRPQACREFFCTSKEKRFKKMIRQIKKKQVSFYNEFTEL
;
A
#
# COMPACT_ATOMS: atom_id res chain seq x y z
N MET A 1 18.14 -9.06 11.28
CA MET A 1 17.74 -8.37 10.02
C MET A 1 16.50 -7.56 10.35
N LYS A 2 16.50 -6.23 10.14
CA LYS A 2 15.42 -5.38 10.65
C LYS A 2 14.24 -5.38 9.66
N ASN A 3 13.20 -6.13 10.01
CA ASN A 3 11.88 -6.11 9.38
C ASN A 3 11.16 -4.83 9.80
N ASP A 4 11.65 -3.68 9.34
CA ASP A 4 11.09 -2.38 9.71
C ASP A 4 10.91 -1.47 8.49
N CYS A 5 9.89 -0.62 8.57
CA CYS A 5 9.63 0.37 7.54
C CYS A 5 10.56 1.56 7.73
N THR A 6 11.29 1.95 6.68
CA THR A 6 12.15 3.13 6.70
C THR A 6 11.39 4.46 6.60
N ARG A 7 10.05 4.43 6.55
CA ARG A 7 9.18 5.61 6.42
C ARG A 7 9.52 6.49 5.21
N CYS A 8 10.01 5.89 4.12
CA CYS A 8 10.26 6.59 2.85
C CYS A 8 8.99 6.85 2.04
N GLY A 9 7.86 6.23 2.40
CA GLY A 9 6.56 6.39 1.73
C GLY A 9 6.45 5.78 0.32
N ILE A 10 7.51 5.18 -0.23
CA ILE A 10 7.53 4.74 -1.64
C ILE A 10 6.60 3.55 -1.89
N CYS A 11 6.58 2.54 -1.03
CA CYS A 11 5.63 1.43 -1.17
C CYS A 11 4.17 1.91 -1.10
N CYS A 12 3.87 2.89 -0.23
CA CYS A 12 2.56 3.51 -0.12
C CYS A 12 2.16 4.34 -1.35
N ARG A 13 3.13 4.73 -2.20
CA ARG A 13 2.88 5.43 -3.46
C ARG A 13 2.79 4.49 -4.66
N LEU A 14 3.45 3.33 -4.59
CA LEU A 14 3.58 2.42 -5.73
C LEU A 14 2.53 1.30 -5.75
N PHE A 15 2.07 0.83 -4.59
CA PHE A 15 1.30 -0.41 -4.52
C PHE A 15 -0.15 -0.18 -4.14
N VAL A 16 -1.03 -0.86 -4.88
CA VAL A 16 -2.43 -1.08 -4.51
C VAL A 16 -2.48 -2.23 -3.52
N ILE A 17 -3.18 -2.03 -2.40
CA ILE A 17 -3.19 -2.99 -1.28
C ILE A 17 -4.53 -3.68 -1.23
N ASN A 18 -4.56 -4.97 -1.55
CA ASN A 18 -5.73 -5.83 -1.33
C ASN A 18 -5.87 -6.16 0.16
N LEU A 19 -7.09 -6.01 0.68
CA LEU A 19 -7.46 -6.50 2.00
C LEU A 19 -7.84 -7.97 1.94
N THR A 20 -7.58 -8.70 3.03
CA THR A 20 -8.18 -10.02 3.24
C THR A 20 -9.70 -9.87 3.44
N GLU A 21 -10.43 -10.98 3.36
CA GLU A 21 -11.87 -10.97 3.61
C GLU A 21 -12.20 -10.47 5.03
N GLU A 22 -11.44 -10.91 6.03
CA GLU A 22 -11.59 -10.44 7.41
C GLU A 22 -11.29 -8.95 7.55
N GLU A 23 -10.21 -8.46 6.92
CA GLU A 23 -9.84 -7.05 6.97
C GLU A 23 -10.89 -6.16 6.29
N TYR A 24 -11.42 -6.59 5.13
CA TYR A 24 -12.50 -5.89 4.42
C TYR A 24 -13.79 -5.86 5.23
N LYS A 25 -14.26 -7.03 5.71
CA LYS A 25 -15.49 -7.14 6.51
C LYS A 25 -15.42 -6.42 7.86
N SER A 26 -14.22 -6.18 8.38
CA SER A 26 -14.06 -5.46 9.65
C SER A 26 -14.47 -3.99 9.62
N GLY A 27 -14.57 -3.37 8.43
CA GLY A 27 -14.88 -1.94 8.27
C GLY A 27 -13.81 -0.98 8.81
N LYS A 28 -12.64 -1.48 9.24
CA LYS A 28 -11.57 -0.67 9.86
C LYS A 28 -10.79 0.17 8.85
N TYR A 29 -10.89 -0.16 7.56
CA TYR A 29 -10.10 0.44 6.50
C TYR A 29 -11.00 1.13 5.49
N LYS A 30 -10.53 2.26 4.97
CA LYS A 30 -11.16 2.95 3.85
C LYS A 30 -10.86 2.20 2.56
N THR A 31 -11.89 1.81 1.83
CA THR A 31 -11.73 1.01 0.62
C THR A 31 -12.06 1.77 -0.65
N GLN A 32 -11.52 1.28 -1.75
CA GLN A 32 -11.87 1.79 -3.07
C GLN A 32 -13.38 1.58 -3.30
N PHE A 33 -14.05 2.62 -3.78
CA PHE A 33 -15.50 2.64 -4.05
C PHE A 33 -16.43 2.62 -2.82
N GLU A 34 -15.92 2.76 -1.59
CA GLU A 34 -16.77 2.81 -0.38
C GLU A 34 -17.85 3.90 -0.44
N GLU A 35 -17.57 5.00 -1.16
CA GLU A 35 -18.49 6.13 -1.36
C GLU A 35 -19.72 5.78 -2.21
N PHE A 36 -19.66 4.68 -2.97
CA PHE A 36 -20.78 4.14 -3.74
C PHE A 36 -21.52 3.01 -3.00
N GLY A 37 -21.18 2.80 -1.72
CA GLY A 37 -21.70 1.72 -0.89
C GLY A 37 -20.75 0.52 -0.82
N LEU A 38 -20.83 -0.21 0.31
CA LEU A 38 -20.07 -1.44 0.49
C LEU A 38 -20.69 -2.58 -0.32
N ILE A 39 -19.82 -3.42 -0.89
CA ILE A 39 -20.25 -4.66 -1.54
C ILE A 39 -20.26 -5.77 -0.49
N ASP A 40 -21.44 -6.29 -0.16
CA ASP A 40 -21.64 -7.32 0.89
C ASP A 40 -20.95 -8.65 0.58
N ASN A 41 -20.80 -8.97 -0.70
CA ASN A 41 -20.13 -10.18 -1.16
C ASN A 41 -18.64 -9.91 -1.43
N PHE A 42 -17.76 -10.46 -0.59
CA PHE A 42 -16.32 -10.27 -0.73
C PHE A 42 -15.76 -10.77 -2.07
N ARG A 43 -16.26 -11.88 -2.63
CA ARG A 43 -15.82 -12.37 -3.94
C ARG A 43 -16.10 -11.35 -5.04
N LYS A 44 -17.28 -10.71 -5.00
CA LYS A 44 -17.62 -9.61 -5.91
C LYS A 44 -16.71 -8.40 -5.67
N ALA A 45 -16.53 -7.99 -4.41
CA ALA A 45 -15.63 -6.89 -4.05
C ALA A 45 -14.20 -7.11 -4.56
N ASN A 46 -13.68 -8.33 -4.43
CA ASN A 46 -12.35 -8.72 -4.91
C ASN A 46 -12.26 -8.71 -6.44
N SER A 47 -13.32 -9.14 -7.14
CA SER A 47 -13.34 -9.16 -8.61
C SER A 47 -13.31 -7.77 -9.25
N CYS A 48 -13.80 -6.75 -8.56
CA CYS A 48 -13.81 -5.35 -9.02
C CYS A 48 -12.82 -4.45 -8.26
N ALA A 49 -11.90 -5.02 -7.48
CA ALA A 49 -10.92 -4.30 -6.66
C ALA A 49 -11.51 -3.35 -5.60
N ALA A 50 -12.79 -3.49 -5.24
CA ALA A 50 -13.42 -2.74 -4.16
C ALA A 50 -12.87 -3.13 -2.78
N ASN A 51 -12.20 -4.29 -2.65
CA ASN A 51 -11.49 -4.70 -1.43
C ASN A 51 -10.08 -4.10 -1.31
N THR A 52 -9.72 -3.13 -2.14
CA THR A 52 -8.42 -2.46 -2.03
C THR A 52 -8.49 -1.25 -1.14
N LEU A 53 -7.39 -0.89 -0.48
CA LEU A 53 -7.30 0.39 0.24
C LEU A 53 -7.55 1.56 -0.73
N LYS A 54 -8.35 2.54 -0.30
CA LYS A 54 -8.58 3.78 -1.06
C LYS A 54 -7.27 4.48 -1.40
N GLN A 55 -7.17 4.96 -2.63
CA GLN A 55 -6.08 5.82 -3.08
C GLN A 55 -6.54 7.28 -3.10
N LYS A 56 -5.59 8.20 -2.95
CA LYS A 56 -5.77 9.62 -3.23
C LYS A 56 -5.76 9.86 -4.74
N GLU A 57 -6.14 11.05 -5.17
CA GLU A 57 -6.10 11.47 -6.58
C GLU A 57 -4.72 11.27 -7.23
N ASN A 58 -3.64 11.49 -6.47
CA ASN A 58 -2.27 11.27 -6.95
C ASN A 58 -1.81 9.79 -6.94
N GLY A 59 -2.73 8.84 -6.74
CA GLY A 59 -2.47 7.40 -6.70
C GLY A 59 -1.83 6.88 -5.41
N SER A 60 -1.44 7.75 -4.47
CA SER A 60 -0.89 7.29 -3.20
C SER A 60 -1.96 6.74 -2.27
N CYS A 61 -1.60 5.81 -1.38
CA CYS A 61 -2.50 5.30 -0.35
C CYS A 61 -3.11 6.44 0.49
N VAL A 62 -4.42 6.37 0.77
CA VAL A 62 -5.14 7.38 1.57
C VAL A 62 -4.51 7.62 2.95
N TYR A 63 -3.87 6.60 3.52
CA TYR A 63 -3.22 6.65 4.84
C TYR A 63 -1.78 7.18 4.82
N LEU A 64 -1.24 7.58 3.67
CA LEU A 64 0.08 8.20 3.59
C LEU A 64 0.01 9.69 3.94
N LYS A 65 0.69 10.13 4.99
CA LYS A 65 0.84 11.55 5.34
C LYS A 65 2.29 11.84 5.74
N ASP A 66 2.92 12.83 5.13
CA ASP A 66 4.31 13.24 5.40
C ASP A 66 5.29 12.06 5.40
N ASN A 67 5.19 11.21 4.36
CA ASN A 67 5.93 9.95 4.19
C ASN A 67 5.70 8.86 5.25
N LYS A 68 4.78 9.08 6.20
CA LYS A 68 4.42 8.17 7.28
C LYS A 68 3.05 7.56 7.03
N CYS A 69 2.91 6.29 7.40
CA CYS A 69 1.61 5.61 7.40
C CYS A 69 0.87 5.95 8.69
N THR A 70 -0.30 6.58 8.58
CA THR A 70 -1.10 6.99 9.75
C THR A 70 -1.69 5.80 10.52
N ILE A 71 -1.81 4.64 9.88
CA ILE A 71 -2.31 3.40 10.48
C ILE A 71 -1.20 2.38 10.76
N TYR A 72 0.06 2.81 10.98
CA TYR A 72 1.23 1.93 11.03
C TYR A 72 1.06 0.67 11.91
N LYS A 73 0.46 0.81 13.09
CA LYS A 73 0.25 -0.27 14.06
C LYS A 73 -0.78 -1.30 13.63
N ILE A 74 -1.74 -0.89 12.79
CA ILE A 74 -2.85 -1.73 12.32
C ILE A 74 -2.82 -1.92 10.80
N ARG A 75 -1.66 -1.70 10.15
CA ARG A 75 -1.52 -1.83 8.68
C ARG A 75 -2.01 -3.20 8.21
N PRO A 76 -2.67 -3.32 7.04
CA PRO A 76 -3.14 -4.60 6.51
C PRO A 76 -2.05 -5.67 6.37
N GLN A 77 -2.45 -6.93 6.28
CA GLN A 77 -1.55 -8.08 6.21
C GLN A 77 -0.51 -7.93 5.09
N ALA A 78 -0.94 -7.57 3.88
CA ALA A 78 -0.04 -7.35 2.74
C ALA A 78 1.06 -6.30 3.04
N CYS A 79 0.74 -5.26 3.82
CA CYS A 79 1.71 -4.25 4.23
C CYS A 79 2.63 -4.70 5.38
N ARG A 80 2.18 -5.64 6.23
CA ARG A 80 2.98 -6.20 7.34
C ARG A 80 3.99 -7.24 6.85
N GLU A 81 3.63 -8.00 5.83
CA GLU A 81 4.49 -9.06 5.27
C GLU A 81 5.63 -8.52 4.40
N PHE A 82 5.45 -7.35 3.78
CA PHE A 82 6.43 -6.79 2.87
C PHE A 82 7.46 -5.89 3.56
N PHE A 83 8.75 -6.18 3.34
CA PHE A 83 9.86 -5.29 3.70
C PHE A 83 10.78 -5.08 2.49
N CYS A 84 11.25 -3.84 2.31
CA CYS A 84 12.18 -3.49 1.22
C CYS A 84 13.53 -4.23 1.32
N THR A 85 13.85 -4.75 2.51
CA THR A 85 15.04 -5.54 2.84
C THR A 85 14.81 -7.05 2.74
N SER A 86 13.59 -7.50 2.41
CA SER A 86 13.29 -8.93 2.28
C SER A 86 14.12 -9.59 1.19
N LYS A 87 14.56 -10.82 1.44
CA LYS A 87 15.28 -11.66 0.47
C LYS A 87 14.38 -12.67 -0.22
N GLU A 88 13.08 -12.67 0.10
CA GLU A 88 12.13 -13.62 -0.48
C GLU A 88 11.96 -13.40 -1.98
N LYS A 89 12.01 -14.49 -2.75
CA LYS A 89 11.91 -14.45 -4.22
C LYS A 89 10.62 -13.75 -4.69
N ARG A 90 9.50 -13.97 -3.98
CA ARG A 90 8.19 -13.33 -4.30
C ARG A 90 8.22 -11.80 -4.29
N PHE A 91 9.13 -11.19 -3.52
CA PHE A 91 9.23 -9.72 -3.41
C PHE A 91 10.30 -9.10 -4.31
N LYS A 92 11.11 -9.90 -5.03
CA LYS A 92 12.25 -9.42 -5.83
C LYS A 92 11.85 -8.32 -6.83
N LYS A 93 10.72 -8.50 -7.54
CA LYS A 93 10.24 -7.53 -8.54
C LYS A 93 9.77 -6.23 -7.88
N MET A 94 9.06 -6.31 -6.76
CA MET A 94 8.59 -5.15 -5.99
C MET A 94 9.77 -4.32 -5.46
N ILE A 95 10.77 -4.99 -4.88
CA ILE A 95 11.98 -4.32 -4.36
C ILE A 95 12.72 -3.60 -5.49
N ARG A 96 12.84 -4.21 -6.68
CA ARG A 96 13.46 -3.55 -7.84
C ARG A 96 12.73 -2.27 -8.24
N GLN A 97 11.39 -2.28 -8.23
CA GLN A 97 10.59 -1.08 -8.54
C GLN A 97 10.77 0.03 -7.52
N ILE A 98 10.79 -0.31 -6.22
CA ILE A 98 11.07 0.67 -5.15
C ILE A 98 12.44 1.32 -5.34
N LYS A 99 13.48 0.52 -5.59
CA LYS A 99 14.84 1.04 -5.82
C LYS A 99 14.89 1.98 -7.02
N LYS A 100 14.24 1.64 -8.13
CA LYS A 100 14.14 2.52 -9.31
C LYS A 100 13.44 3.84 -8.96
N LYS A 101 12.35 3.79 -8.20
CA LYS A 101 11.61 5.00 -7.82
C LYS A 101 12.37 5.87 -6.80
N GLN A 102 13.15 5.26 -5.90
CA GLN A 102 14.07 6.00 -5.02
C GLN A 102 15.06 6.86 -5.80
N VAL A 103 15.65 6.31 -6.85
CA VAL A 103 16.58 7.03 -7.73
C VAL A 103 15.89 8.15 -8.49
N SER A 104 14.69 7.91 -9.07
CA SER A 104 13.96 8.98 -9.78
C SER A 104 13.60 10.14 -8.86
N PHE A 105 13.11 9.85 -7.64
CA PHE A 105 12.84 10.91 -6.67
C PHE A 105 14.09 11.70 -6.31
N TYR A 106 15.23 11.03 -6.08
CA TYR A 106 16.48 11.73 -5.78
C TYR A 106 16.90 12.67 -6.92
N ASN A 107 16.85 12.20 -8.17
CA ASN A 107 17.23 13.01 -9.33
C ASN A 107 16.30 14.22 -9.54
N GLU A 108 14.99 14.05 -9.33
CA GLU A 108 14.00 15.15 -9.38
C GLU A 108 14.29 16.25 -8.35
N PHE A 109 14.94 15.93 -7.21
CA PHE A 109 15.33 16.91 -6.19
C PHE A 109 16.70 17.54 -6.42
N THR A 110 17.58 16.93 -7.22
CA THR A 110 18.93 17.45 -7.51
C THR A 110 19.01 18.27 -8.80
N GLU A 111 17.94 18.26 -9.61
CA GLU A 111 17.80 19.08 -10.82
C GLU A 111 17.01 20.39 -10.56
N LEU A 112 16.75 20.72 -9.30
CA LEU A 112 16.21 21.98 -8.79
C LEU A 112 17.31 22.78 -8.09
#